data_AF-A0A938VMZ4-F1
#
_entry.id   AF-A0A938VMZ4-F1
#
_cell.length_a   1.000
_cell.length_b   1.000
_cell.length_c   1.000
_cell.angle_alpha   90.00
_cell.angle_beta   90.00
_cell.angle_gamma   90.00
#
_symmetry.space_group_name_H-M   'P 1'
#
loop_
_entity.id
_entity.type
_entity.pdbx_description
1 polymer ?
#
loop_
_entity_poly.entity_id
_entity_poly.type
_entity_poly.pdbx_seq_one_letter_code
_entity_poly.pdbx_strand_id
1 'polypeptide(L)' 'MHALEHVPFEPGKPSAIVAHTVKGKGVSFMEGVPMWHLRGPSKDEARKAFAELARGLWS' A
#
# COMPACT_ATOMS: atom_id res chain seq x y z
N MET A 1 12.23 1.86 11.03
CA MET A 1 11.55 2.91 10.22
C MET A 1 10.91 3.83 11.24
N HIS A 2 11.40 5.07 11.40
CA HIS A 2 11.17 5.89 12.62
C HIS A 2 10.51 7.25 12.31
N ALA A 3 9.87 7.38 11.14
CA ALA A 3 9.36 8.65 10.63
C ALA A 3 8.26 9.28 11.52
N LEU A 4 7.70 8.56 12.49
CA LEU A 4 6.62 9.04 13.35
C LEU A 4 7.06 9.27 14.81
N GLU A 5 8.27 8.89 15.18
CA GLU A 5 8.68 8.90 16.60
C GLU A 5 8.94 10.31 17.16
N HIS A 6 9.11 11.30 16.28
CA HIS A 6 9.52 12.65 16.67
C HIS A 6 8.68 13.73 15.94
N VAL A 7 7.34 13.66 16.06
CA VAL A 7 6.42 14.66 15.49
C VAL A 7 5.89 15.65 16.54
N PRO A 8 5.73 16.95 16.22
CA PRO A 8 6.02 17.58 14.93
C PRO A 8 7.53 17.66 14.66
N PHE A 9 7.95 17.45 13.41
CA PHE A 9 9.38 17.42 13.05
C PHE A 9 10.09 18.72 13.40
N GLU A 10 9.38 19.84 13.26
CA GLU A 10 9.81 21.16 13.70
C GLU A 10 8.65 21.87 14.44
N PRO A 11 8.85 22.27 15.71
CA PRO A 11 7.81 22.97 16.48
C PRO A 11 7.32 24.25 15.78
N GLY A 12 6.01 24.45 15.76
CA GLY A 12 5.39 25.64 15.16
C GLY A 12 5.33 25.63 13.63
N LYS A 13 5.72 24.54 12.96
CA LYS A 13 5.63 24.38 11.50
C LYS A 13 4.83 23.14 11.09
N PRO A 14 4.15 23.17 9.92
CA PRO A 14 3.50 22.00 9.37
C PRO A 14 4.54 20.92 9.01
N SER A 15 4.14 19.66 9.16
CA SER A 15 4.95 18.48 8.82
C SER A 15 4.28 17.70 7.70
N ALA A 16 5.05 17.15 6.77
CA ALA A 16 4.57 16.25 5.73
C ALA A 16 5.53 15.07 5.56
N ILE A 17 4.98 13.87 5.35
CA ILE A 17 5.76 12.66 5.04
C ILE A 17 5.43 12.25 3.62
N VAL A 18 6.45 12.23 2.76
CA VAL A 18 6.33 11.68 1.41
C VAL A 18 6.61 10.18 1.50
N ALA A 19 5.54 9.38 1.57
CA ALA A 19 5.65 7.93 1.61
C ALA A 19 5.76 7.36 0.19
N HIS A 20 6.92 6.83 -0.16
CA HIS A 20 7.09 6.05 -1.38
C HIS A 20 6.33 4.73 -1.25
N THR A 21 5.34 4.52 -2.11
CA THR A 21 4.44 3.37 -2.07
C THR A 21 4.32 2.71 -3.44
N VAL A 22 3.88 1.45 -3.44
CA VAL A 22 3.46 0.74 -4.66
C VAL A 22 1.94 0.56 -4.57
N LYS A 23 1.22 1.10 -5.55
CA LYS A 23 -0.23 0.90 -5.62
C LYS A 23 -0.54 -0.59 -5.76
N GLY A 24 -1.41 -1.13 -4.91
CA GLY A 24 -1.74 -2.56 -4.94
C GLY A 24 -0.68 -3.48 -4.33
N LYS A 25 0.26 -2.94 -3.53
CA LYS A 25 1.32 -3.72 -2.86
C LYS A 25 0.74 -4.96 -2.15
N GLY A 26 1.38 -6.11 -2.35
CA GLY A 26 1.00 -7.39 -1.75
C GLY A 26 0.09 -8.26 -2.60
N VAL A 27 -0.38 -7.77 -3.75
CA VAL A 27 -1.13 -8.55 -4.74
C VAL A 27 -0.48 -8.39 -6.11
N SER A 28 0.17 -9.44 -6.58
CA SER A 28 1.06 -9.45 -7.76
C SER A 28 0.44 -8.88 -9.03
N PHE A 29 -0.84 -9.15 -9.28
CA PHE A 29 -1.56 -8.68 -10.47
C PHE A 29 -2.19 -7.28 -10.29
N MET A 30 -2.09 -6.70 -9.10
CA MET A 30 -2.55 -5.34 -8.79
C MET A 30 -1.40 -4.34 -8.66
N GLU A 31 -0.19 -4.80 -8.35
CA GLU A 31 0.97 -3.92 -8.16
C GLU A 31 1.26 -3.04 -9.38
N GLY A 32 1.21 -1.71 -9.19
CA GLY A 32 1.51 -0.72 -10.22
C GLY A 32 0.47 -0.61 -11.34
N VAL A 33 -0.65 -1.33 -11.28
CA VAL A 33 -1.62 -1.40 -12.38
C VAL A 33 -2.73 -0.33 -12.22
N PRO A 34 -2.90 0.62 -13.17
CA PRO A 34 -3.86 1.73 -13.05
C PRO A 34 -5.32 1.30 -12.94
N MET A 35 -5.74 0.25 -13.65
CA MET A 35 -7.13 -0.22 -13.73
C MET A 35 -7.76 -0.47 -12.35
N TRP A 36 -6.98 -0.92 -11.38
CA TRP A 36 -7.42 -1.19 -10.01
C TRP A 36 -7.71 0.07 -9.17
N HIS A 37 -7.64 1.27 -9.77
CA HIS A 37 -8.16 2.48 -9.12
C HIS A 37 -9.69 2.51 -9.09
N LEU A 38 -10.31 2.06 -10.18
CA LEU A 38 -11.75 2.24 -10.43
C LEU A 38 -12.51 0.92 -10.41
N ARG A 39 -11.80 -0.19 -10.63
CA ARG A 39 -12.39 -1.52 -10.73
C ARG A 39 -12.14 -2.32 -9.44
N GLY A 40 -13.20 -2.84 -8.84
CA GLY A 40 -13.08 -3.84 -7.78
C GLY A 40 -12.78 -5.24 -8.34
N PRO A 41 -12.16 -6.14 -7.56
CA PRO A 41 -11.93 -7.52 -7.99
C PRO A 41 -13.23 -8.30 -8.10
N SER A 42 -13.30 -9.19 -9.09
CA SER A 42 -14.29 -10.26 -9.13
C SER A 42 -14.14 -11.22 -7.93
N LYS A 43 -15.12 -12.10 -7.72
CA LYS A 43 -15.05 -13.09 -6.63
C LYS A 43 -13.82 -14.01 -6.72
N ASP A 44 -13.40 -14.38 -7.93
CA ASP A 44 -12.25 -15.26 -8.12
C ASP A 44 -10.92 -14.51 -7.93
N GLU A 45 -10.83 -13.27 -8.46
CA GLU A 45 -9.67 -12.40 -8.24
C GLU A 45 -9.51 -12.05 -6.75
N ALA A 46 -10.61 -11.83 -6.03
CA ALA A 46 -10.59 -11.58 -4.60
C ALA A 46 -10.04 -12.79 -3.83
N ARG A 47 -10.49 -14.01 -4.15
CA ARG A 47 -9.95 -15.24 -3.55
C ARG A 47 -8.45 -15.38 -3.81
N LYS A 48 -7.98 -15.07 -5.03
CA LYS A 48 -6.56 -15.07 -5.37
C LYS A 48 -5.78 -14.01 -4.57
N ALA A 49 -6.29 -12.78 -4.51
CA ALA A 49 -5.68 -11.69 -3.75
C ALA A 49 -5.52 -12.04 -2.27
N PHE A 50 -6.55 -12.60 -1.64
CA PHE A 50 -6.46 -13.03 -0.23
C PHE A 50 -5.43 -14.14 -0.02
N ALA A 51 -5.32 -15.10 -0.96
CA ALA A 51 -4.30 -16.13 -0.88
C ALA A 51 -2.88 -15.57 -1.01
N GLU A 52 -2.67 -14.55 -1.84
CA GLU A 52 -1.37 -13.87 -1.97
C GLU A 52 -1.02 -13.07 -0.70
N LEU A 53 -1.98 -12.30 -0.17
CA LEU A 53 -1.80 -11.54 1.07
C LEU A 53 -1.46 -12.46 2.25
N ALA A 54 -2.17 -13.59 2.39
CA ALA A 54 -1.95 -14.55 3.47
C ALA A 54 -0.57 -15.22 3.43
N ARG A 55 0.08 -15.31 2.27
CA ARG A 55 1.42 -15.88 2.13
C ARG A 55 2.53 -14.92 2.56
N GLY A 56 2.25 -13.62 2.72
CA GLY A 56 3.25 -12.67 3.21
C GLY A 56 4.49 -12.48 2.33
N LEU A 57 4.46 -12.93 1.06
CA LEU A 57 5.60 -12.90 0.12
C LEU A 57 5.87 -11.51 -0.49
N TRP A 58 5.69 -10.43 0.28
CA TRP A 58 5.79 -9.07 -0.23
C TRP A 58 7.26 -8.67 -0.02
N SER A 59 8.04 -8.58 -1.11
CA SER A 59 9.44 -8.10 -1.08
C SER A 59 9.52 -6.62 -1.38
#